data_AF-A0A521ZAL3-F1
#
_entry.id   AF-A0A521ZAL3-F1
#
_cell.length_a   1.000
_cell.length_b   1.000
_cell.length_c   1.000
_cell.angle_alpha   90.00
_cell.angle_beta   90.00
_cell.angle_gamma   90.00
#
_symmetry.space_group_name_H-M   'P 1'
#
loop_
_entity.id
_entity.type
_entity.pdbx_description
1 polymer ?
#
loop_
_entity_poly.entity_id
_entity_poly.type
_entity_poly.pdbx_seq_one_letter_code
_entity_poly.pdbx_strand_id
1 'polypeptide(L)'
;MKRFLLPLGIFLALAVFLGLGLKHDPREVPSPLIGKPAPAFNLPALSDANRSLRKEDMLGKVWMLNVWASWCGACRQEHPVLVEFARRNVVPIYGLNYKDERPDGLAWLREGG
;
A
#
# COMPACT_ATOMS: atom_id res chain seq x y z
N MET A 1 -6.11 -41.33 -38.99
CA MET A 1 -7.03 -40.85 -37.93
C MET A 1 -6.34 -40.37 -36.64
N LYS A 2 -5.24 -40.96 -36.16
CA LYS A 2 -4.56 -40.54 -34.90
C LYS A 2 -3.76 -39.22 -34.96
N ARG A 3 -3.44 -38.71 -36.15
CA ARG A 3 -2.64 -37.47 -36.35
C ARG A 3 -3.33 -36.21 -35.80
N PHE A 4 -4.65 -36.19 -35.71
CA PHE A 4 -5.42 -35.04 -35.20
C PHE A 4 -5.68 -35.09 -33.68
N LEU A 5 -5.41 -36.23 -33.03
CA LEU A 5 -5.62 -36.37 -31.57
C LEU A 5 -4.54 -35.65 -30.77
N LEU A 6 -3.31 -35.61 -31.29
CA LEU A 6 -2.19 -34.92 -30.65
C LEU A 6 -2.40 -33.40 -30.55
N PRO A 7 -2.71 -32.66 -31.63
CA PRO A 7 -2.98 -31.22 -31.53
C PRO A 7 -4.22 -30.91 -30.68
N LEU A 8 -5.25 -31.77 -30.71
CA LEU A 8 -6.44 -31.61 -29.86
C LEU A 8 -6.10 -31.77 -28.37
N GLY A 9 -5.28 -32.75 -28.02
CA GLY A 9 -4.82 -32.94 -26.64
C GLY A 9 -4.02 -31.74 -26.10
N ILE A 10 -3.12 -31.18 -26.92
CA ILE A 10 -2.35 -29.98 -26.58
C ILE A 10 -3.29 -28.77 -26.37
N PHE A 11 -4.26 -28.59 -27.27
CA PHE A 11 -5.23 -27.50 -27.15
C PHE A 11 -6.06 -27.61 -25.87
N LEU A 12 -6.55 -28.82 -25.54
CA LEU A 12 -7.32 -29.03 -24.32
C LEU A 12 -6.47 -28.79 -23.06
N ALA A 13 -5.22 -29.25 -23.04
CA ALA A 13 -4.31 -29.00 -21.93
C ALA A 13 -4.06 -27.49 -21.74
N LEU A 14 -3.84 -26.76 -22.84
CA LEU A 14 -3.65 -25.31 -22.80
C LEU A 14 -4.93 -24.59 -22.35
N ALA A 15 -6.10 -24.98 -22.86
CA ALA A 15 -7.39 -24.39 -22.48
C ALA A 15 -7.70 -24.60 -21.00
N VAL A 16 -7.41 -25.78 -20.46
CA VAL A 16 -7.53 -26.07 -19.02
C VAL A 16 -6.58 -25.20 -18.21
N PHE A 17 -5.29 -25.14 -18.60
CA PHE A 17 -4.29 -24.32 -17.92
C PHE A 17 -4.68 -22.84 -17.88
N LEU A 18 -5.07 -22.25 -19.02
CA LEU A 18 -5.51 -20.86 -19.11
C LEU A 18 -6.82 -20.63 -18.34
N GLY A 19 -7.75 -21.60 -18.39
CA GLY A 19 -9.02 -21.53 -17.66
C GLY A 19 -8.84 -21.57 -16.14
N LEU A 20 -7.81 -22.26 -15.63
CA LEU A 20 -7.45 -22.22 -14.21
C LEU A 20 -6.91 -20.85 -13.80
N GLY A 21 -6.17 -20.17 -14.67
CA GLY A 21 -5.65 -18.82 -14.42
C GLY A 21 -6.75 -17.76 -14.23
N LEU A 22 -7.92 -17.95 -14.85
CA LEU A 22 -9.08 -17.04 -14.72
C LEU A 22 -9.73 -17.08 -13.33
N LYS A 23 -9.36 -18.03 -12.46
CA LYS A 23 -9.88 -18.12 -11.08
C LYS A 23 -9.11 -17.26 -10.08
N HIS A 24 -7.95 -16.70 -10.44
CA HIS A 24 -7.23 -15.78 -9.57
C HIS A 24 -7.88 -14.40 -9.57
N ASP A 25 -8.13 -13.81 -8.41
CA ASP A 25 -8.60 -12.42 -8.32
C ASP A 25 -7.40 -11.49 -8.60
N PRO A 26 -7.40 -10.74 -9.73
CA PRO A 26 -6.31 -9.85 -10.07
C PRO A 26 -6.21 -8.63 -9.13
N ARG A 27 -7.18 -8.44 -8.21
CA ARG A 27 -7.22 -7.34 -7.25
C ARG A 27 -6.60 -7.71 -5.90
N GLU A 28 -6.31 -8.99 -5.67
CA GLU A 28 -5.60 -9.40 -4.45
C GLU A 28 -4.12 -9.04 -4.56
N VAL A 29 -3.66 -8.20 -3.63
CA VAL A 29 -2.25 -7.87 -3.46
C VAL A 29 -1.79 -8.42 -2.12
N PRO A 30 -1.38 -9.71 -2.06
CA PRO A 30 -0.98 -10.33 -0.80
C PRO A 30 0.32 -9.71 -0.29
N SER A 31 0.34 -9.36 0.99
CA SER A 31 1.54 -8.83 1.64
C SER A 31 2.42 -9.96 2.19
N PRO A 32 3.71 -10.04 1.83
CA PRO A 32 4.65 -11.01 2.42
C PRO A 32 5.11 -10.63 3.84
N LEU A 33 4.58 -9.53 4.40
CA LEU A 33 4.99 -8.96 5.68
C LEU A 33 4.01 -9.26 6.82
N ILE A 34 2.92 -9.99 6.56
CA ILE A 34 1.98 -10.38 7.60
C ILE A 34 2.69 -11.24 8.67
N GLY A 35 2.50 -10.88 9.94
CA GLY A 35 3.13 -11.54 11.09
C GLY A 35 4.62 -11.23 11.28
N LYS A 36 5.23 -10.38 10.44
CA LYS A 36 6.62 -9.97 10.56
C LYS A 36 6.73 -8.62 11.29
N PRO A 37 7.82 -8.37 12.04
CA PRO A 37 8.04 -7.08 12.66
C PRO A 37 8.19 -5.98 11.59
N ALA A 38 7.72 -4.77 11.93
CA ALA A 38 7.99 -3.59 11.11
C ALA A 38 9.52 -3.39 10.97
N PRO A 39 10.02 -2.96 9.79
CA PRO A 39 11.44 -2.67 9.59
C PRO A 39 11.97 -1.63 10.59
N ALA A 40 13.27 -1.69 10.88
CA ALA A 40 13.91 -0.63 11.65
C ALA A 40 13.97 0.66 10.82
N PHE A 41 13.58 1.78 11.42
CA PHE A 41 13.67 3.10 10.80
C PHE A 41 13.91 4.18 11.85
N ASN A 42 14.56 5.26 11.42
CA ASN A 42 14.78 6.48 12.17
C ASN A 42 14.81 7.62 11.14
N LEU A 43 13.67 8.27 10.94
CA LEU A 43 13.46 9.24 9.86
C LEU A 43 13.05 10.60 10.43
N PRO A 44 13.47 11.72 9.80
CA PRO A 44 13.02 13.05 10.20
C PRO A 44 11.52 13.20 9.97
N ALA A 45 10.86 13.97 10.84
CA ALA A 45 9.47 14.34 10.63
C ALA A 45 9.36 15.31 9.46
N LEU A 46 8.30 15.16 8.66
CA LEU A 46 8.06 16.03 7.50
C LEU A 46 7.93 17.50 7.93
N SER A 47 7.25 17.76 9.04
CA SER A 47 7.02 19.09 9.61
C SER A 47 8.26 19.72 10.25
N ASP A 48 9.18 18.92 10.80
CA ASP A 48 10.39 19.39 11.47
C ASP A 48 11.55 18.41 11.27
N ALA A 49 12.60 18.90 10.60
CA ALA A 49 13.77 18.09 10.27
C ALA A 49 14.57 17.63 11.50
N ASN A 50 14.48 18.37 12.60
CA ASN A 50 15.22 18.08 13.83
C ASN A 50 14.51 17.05 14.71
N ARG A 51 13.21 16.86 14.50
CA ARG A 51 12.43 15.83 15.17
C ARG A 51 12.54 14.53 14.39
N SER A 52 12.92 13.45 15.06
CA SER A 52 12.96 12.12 14.45
C SER A 52 11.79 11.25 14.90
N LEU A 53 11.35 10.36 14.02
CA LEU A 53 10.38 9.29 14.26
C LEU A 53 11.05 7.94 14.08
N ARG A 54 10.87 7.06 15.05
CA ARG A 54 11.51 5.75 15.11
C ARG A 54 10.48 4.63 15.24
N LYS A 55 10.87 3.42 14.86
CA LYS A 55 10.04 2.23 15.04
C LYS A 55 9.67 2.03 16.52
N GLU A 56 10.58 2.34 17.43
CA GLU A 56 10.39 2.22 18.87
C GLU A 56 9.22 3.08 19.37
N ASP A 57 8.97 4.23 18.76
CA ASP A 57 7.85 5.13 19.10
C ASP A 57 6.46 4.53 18.77
N MET A 58 6.46 3.46 17.98
CA MET A 58 5.26 2.77 17.48
C MET A 58 4.93 1.50 18.26
N LEU A 59 5.77 1.11 19.23
CA LEU A 59 5.56 -0.10 20.02
C LEU A 59 4.45 0.08 21.06
N GLY A 60 3.83 -1.05 21.47
CA GLY A 60 2.84 -1.08 22.55
C GLY A 60 1.44 -0.55 22.19
N LYS A 61 1.20 -0.18 20.93
CA LYS A 61 -0.10 0.31 20.45
C LYS A 61 -0.39 -0.20 19.05
N VAL A 62 -1.66 -0.27 18.71
CA VAL A 62 -2.12 -0.46 17.32
C VAL A 62 -2.12 0.89 16.63
N TRP A 63 -1.62 0.93 15.41
CA TRP A 63 -1.52 2.14 14.59
C TRP A 63 -1.64 1.78 13.11
N MET A 64 -1.99 2.77 12.29
CA MET A 64 -2.09 2.66 10.84
C MET A 64 -0.95 3.42 10.17
N LEU A 65 -0.26 2.78 9.24
CA LEU A 65 0.68 3.44 8.34
C LEU A 65 -0.02 3.76 7.02
N ASN A 66 -0.03 5.02 6.62
CA ASN A 66 -0.45 5.42 5.28
C ASN A 66 0.78 5.88 4.48
N VAL A 67 0.95 5.35 3.27
CA VAL A 67 2.04 5.74 2.36
C VAL A 67 1.45 6.63 1.28
N TRP A 68 1.94 7.87 1.18
CA TRP A 68 1.35 8.88 0.30
C TRP A 68 2.40 9.79 -0.32
N ALA A 69 1.98 10.57 -1.31
CA ALA A 69 2.78 11.62 -1.93
C ALA A 69 1.88 12.72 -2.51
N SER A 70 2.39 13.94 -2.66
CA SER A 70 1.67 15.09 -3.21
C SER A 70 1.17 14.86 -4.66
N TRP A 71 1.95 14.10 -5.44
CA TRP A 71 1.67 13.74 -6.83
C TRP A 71 0.73 12.54 -6.98
N CYS A 72 0.35 11.89 -5.88
CA CYS A 72 -0.50 10.70 -5.90
C CYS A 72 -1.99 11.08 -6.01
N GLY A 73 -2.58 10.85 -7.20
CA GLY A 73 -4.00 11.15 -7.45
C GLY A 73 -4.98 10.37 -6.56
N ALA A 74 -4.69 9.10 -6.26
CA ALA A 74 -5.52 8.29 -5.36
C ALA A 74 -5.46 8.81 -3.91
N CYS A 75 -4.29 9.28 -3.46
CA CYS A 75 -4.07 9.78 -2.12
C CYS A 75 -4.95 11.02 -1.84
N ARG A 76 -5.20 11.86 -2.85
CA ARG A 76 -6.12 13.00 -2.73
C ARG A 76 -7.56 12.59 -2.42
N GLN A 77 -8.01 11.46 -2.97
CA GLN A 77 -9.36 10.93 -2.71
C GLN A 77 -9.45 10.23 -1.35
N GLU A 78 -8.37 9.59 -0.91
CA GLU A 78 -8.28 8.88 0.37
C GLU A 78 -8.17 9.84 1.57
N HIS A 79 -7.45 10.96 1.40
CA HIS A 79 -7.05 11.84 2.51
C HIS A 79 -8.20 12.34 3.40
N PRO A 80 -9.35 12.81 2.86
CA PRO A 80 -10.45 13.27 3.70
C PRO A 80 -10.98 12.19 4.67
N VAL A 81 -10.97 10.92 4.23
CA VAL A 81 -11.41 9.78 5.05
C VAL A 81 -10.41 9.53 6.18
N LEU A 82 -9.11 9.61 5.89
CA LEU A 82 -8.06 9.44 6.91
C LEU A 82 -8.09 10.56 7.95
N VAL A 83 -8.27 11.81 7.50
CA VAL A 83 -8.42 12.98 8.40
C VAL A 83 -9.65 12.80 9.29
N GLU A 84 -10.76 12.31 8.75
CA GLU A 84 -11.95 12.00 9.54
C GLU A 84 -11.68 10.91 10.59
N PHE A 85 -10.99 9.83 10.23
CA PHE A 85 -10.63 8.76 11.17
C PHE A 85 -9.72 9.26 12.29
N ALA A 86 -8.75 10.10 11.96
CA ALA A 86 -7.87 10.75 12.92
C ALA A 86 -8.68 11.65 13.88
N ARG A 87 -9.59 12.48 13.36
CA ARG A 87 -10.46 13.35 14.18
C ARG A 87 -11.37 12.57 15.13
N ARG A 88 -11.87 11.42 14.68
CA ARG A 88 -12.70 10.51 15.48
C ARG A 88 -11.89 9.65 16.45
N ASN A 89 -10.56 9.76 16.46
CA ASN A 89 -9.64 8.96 17.28
C ASN A 89 -9.85 7.44 17.10
N VAL A 90 -10.18 6.98 15.89
CA VAL A 90 -10.43 5.55 15.62
C VAL A 90 -9.14 4.74 15.78
N VAL A 91 -8.05 5.25 15.23
CA VAL A 91 -6.71 4.67 15.32
C VAL A 91 -5.67 5.78 15.08
N PRO A 92 -4.50 5.75 15.75
CA PRO A 92 -3.39 6.63 15.39
C PRO A 92 -2.94 6.38 13.95
N ILE A 93 -2.91 7.43 13.13
CA ILE A 93 -2.48 7.36 11.72
C ILE A 93 -1.11 8.04 11.58
N TYR A 94 -0.16 7.33 10.98
CA TYR A 94 1.16 7.84 10.66
C TYR A 94 1.37 7.86 9.15
N GLY A 95 1.73 9.01 8.60
CA GLY A 95 1.97 9.19 7.16
C GLY A 95 3.46 9.03 6.80
N LEU A 96 3.75 8.18 5.82
CA LEU A 96 5.04 8.09 5.14
C LEU A 96 4.95 8.85 3.82
N ASN A 97 5.52 10.05 3.79
CA ASN A 97 5.70 10.82 2.56
C ASN A 97 6.78 10.16 1.70
N TYR A 98 6.37 9.47 0.64
CA TYR A 98 7.20 8.54 -0.11
C TYR A 98 7.62 9.12 -1.46
N LYS A 99 8.94 9.29 -1.64
CA LYS A 99 9.55 9.80 -2.88
C LYS A 99 8.85 11.07 -3.37
N ASP A 100 8.72 12.02 -2.47
CA ASP A 100 8.06 13.30 -2.70
C ASP A 100 9.01 14.43 -2.34
N GLU A 101 8.77 15.60 -2.91
CA GLU A 101 9.51 16.80 -2.52
C GLU A 101 8.92 17.35 -1.22
N ARG A 102 9.79 17.61 -0.24
CA ARG A 102 9.35 18.08 1.08
C ARG A 102 8.46 19.34 1.03
N PRO A 103 8.78 20.38 0.22
CA PRO A 103 7.91 21.55 0.11
C PRO A 103 6.50 21.21 -0.37
N ASP A 104 6.38 20.29 -1.34
CA ASP A 104 5.10 19.89 -1.93
C ASP A 104 4.27 19.06 -0.95
N GLY A 105 4.91 18.13 -0.23
CA GLY A 105 4.26 17.38 0.85
C GLY A 105 3.74 18.31 1.97
N LEU A 106 4.51 19.33 2.34
CA LEU A 106 4.08 20.32 3.33
C LEU A 106 2.93 21.20 2.81
N ALA A 107 2.98 21.61 1.53
CA ALA A 107 1.89 22.34 0.91
C ALA A 107 0.59 21.52 0.90
N TRP A 108 0.69 20.25 0.49
CA TRP A 108 -0.43 19.33 0.45
C TRP A 108 -1.10 19.15 1.82
N LEU A 109 -0.33 18.98 2.90
CA LEU A 109 -0.87 18.87 4.26
C LEU A 109 -1.58 20.16 4.73
N ARG A 110 -1.08 21.33 4.33
CA ARG A 110 -1.74 22.61 4.65
C ARG A 110 -3.10 22.76 3.96
N GLU A 111 -3.26 22.19 2.77
CA GLU A 111 -4.50 22.24 2.01
C GLU A 111 -5.51 21.16 2.44
N GLY A 112 -5.02 19.94 2.69
CA GLY A 112 -5.84 18.75 2.92
C GLY A 112 -6.18 18.47 4.39
N GLY A 113 -5.51 19.13 5.34
CA GLY A 113 -5.63 18.86 6.78
C GLY A 113 -4.62 17.86 7.30
#